data_AF-K2CRW9-F1
#
_entry.id   AF-K2CRW9-F1
#
_cell.length_a   1.000
_cell.length_b   1.000
_cell.length_c   1.000
_cell.angle_alpha   90.00
_cell.angle_beta   90.00
_cell.angle_gamma   90.00
#
_symmetry.space_group_name_H-M   'P 1'
#
loop_
_entity.id
_entity.type
_entity.pdbx_description
1 polymer ?
#
loop_
_entity_poly.entity_id
_entity_poly.type
_entity_poly.pdbx_seq_one_letter_code
_entity_poly.pdbx_strand_id
1 'polypeptide(L)'
;MKNSVYFLVLATCFLAGAVFAGPYRAEDIDDIKQVYQDTPLALTRLMLDLHLSYFERNAVKFLDVRISPLIRAENHFEVPVEMGFVLTENQIPLSLRGFEESSGGKLTSTPRAITISVSAESAPDGQPFLTMMVNAHFSSNTGSDYDNSLQKAFEAFSKVTTFSPRIKKAVLSPQNKKDGNPVTVNNGSWITNMRVDSDKRMQLTGYATEARLVNQLCRELEKTGAFSDIWLSSMTRNVYEKQPVMRFDLQGQVTSALENKSN
;
A
#
# COMPACT_ATOMS: atom_id res chain seq x y z
N MET A 1 -38.04 16.27 -30.14
CA MET A 1 -37.21 17.18 -29.31
C MET A 1 -36.70 16.53 -28.00
N LYS A 2 -36.34 15.24 -27.97
CA LYS A 2 -35.81 14.56 -26.76
C LYS A 2 -34.31 14.22 -26.84
N ASN A 3 -33.71 14.24 -28.03
CA ASN A 3 -32.30 13.87 -28.22
C ASN A 3 -31.31 15.02 -27.98
N SER A 4 -31.79 16.27 -27.97
CA SER A 4 -30.95 17.46 -27.79
C SER A 4 -30.53 17.70 -26.33
N VAL A 5 -31.31 17.19 -25.37
CA VAL A 5 -31.05 17.40 -23.92
C VAL A 5 -29.97 16.45 -23.41
N TYR A 6 -29.92 15.21 -23.92
CA TYR A 6 -28.88 14.25 -23.53
C TYR A 6 -27.47 14.67 -23.99
N PHE A 7 -27.35 15.29 -25.16
CA PHE A 7 -26.08 15.80 -25.66
C PHE A 7 -25.54 16.97 -24.82
N LEU A 8 -26.44 17.82 -24.30
CA LEU A 8 -26.05 18.97 -23.47
C LEU A 8 -25.58 18.54 -22.06
N VAL A 9 -26.16 17.46 -21.51
CA VAL A 9 -25.76 16.90 -20.21
C VAL A 9 -24.44 16.13 -20.31
N LEU A 10 -24.20 15.41 -21.43
CA LEU A 10 -22.91 14.75 -21.67
C LEU A 10 -21.76 15.75 -21.89
N ALA A 11 -22.03 16.87 -22.57
CA ALA A 11 -21.03 17.91 -22.79
C ALA A 11 -20.64 18.65 -21.49
N THR A 12 -21.60 18.87 -20.56
CA THR A 12 -21.29 19.50 -19.27
C THR A 12 -20.55 18.56 -18.31
N CYS A 13 -20.81 17.24 -18.35
CA CYS A 13 -20.01 16.28 -17.59
C CYS A 13 -18.57 16.14 -18.11
N PHE A 14 -18.34 16.23 -19.43
CA PHE A 14 -16.98 16.19 -19.99
C PHE A 14 -16.19 17.49 -19.75
N LEU A 15 -16.85 18.64 -19.75
CA LEU A 15 -16.21 19.93 -19.47
C LEU A 15 -15.93 20.13 -17.97
N ALA A 16 -16.76 19.58 -17.06
CA ALA A 16 -16.47 19.60 -15.63
C ALA A 16 -15.30 18.68 -15.23
N GLY A 17 -15.03 17.61 -16.00
CA GLY A 17 -13.86 16.75 -15.78
C GLY A 17 -12.52 17.34 -16.24
N ALA A 18 -12.55 18.30 -17.18
CA ALA A 18 -11.35 18.93 -17.71
C ALA A 18 -10.83 20.11 -16.87
N VAL A 19 -11.68 20.75 -16.05
CA VAL A 19 -11.27 21.90 -15.23
C VAL A 19 -10.50 21.50 -13.96
N PHE A 20 -10.54 20.21 -13.57
CA PHE A 20 -9.66 19.67 -12.51
C PHE A 20 -8.36 19.04 -13.04
N ALA A 21 -8.05 19.30 -14.32
CA ALA A 21 -6.78 18.94 -14.95
C ALA A 21 -6.19 20.18 -15.62
N GLY A 22 -5.88 21.21 -14.82
CA GLY A 22 -5.15 22.37 -15.30
C GLY A 22 -3.83 21.97 -15.98
N PRO A 23 -3.31 22.80 -16.92
CA PRO A 23 -2.10 22.53 -17.70
C PRO A 23 -0.80 22.48 -16.88
N TYR A 24 -0.86 22.73 -15.57
CA TYR A 24 0.26 22.79 -14.62
C TYR A 24 1.01 21.46 -14.37
N ARG A 25 0.78 20.39 -15.15
CA ARG A 25 1.17 19.03 -14.72
C ARG A 25 2.61 18.60 -15.05
N ALA A 26 3.24 19.21 -16.03
CA ALA A 26 4.61 18.91 -16.45
C ALA A 26 5.55 20.10 -16.24
N GLU A 27 5.08 21.33 -16.49
CA GLU A 27 5.83 22.56 -16.24
C GLU A 27 6.21 22.70 -14.76
N ASP A 28 5.32 22.39 -13.82
CA ASP A 28 5.64 22.46 -12.37
C ASP A 28 6.80 21.52 -11.99
N ILE A 29 6.89 20.32 -12.55
CA ILE A 29 7.97 19.38 -12.20
C ILE A 29 9.32 19.87 -12.70
N ASP A 30 9.36 20.47 -13.89
CA ASP A 30 10.60 20.98 -14.47
C ASP A 30 11.01 22.33 -13.87
N ASP A 31 10.05 23.16 -13.49
CA ASP A 31 10.26 24.42 -12.76
C ASP A 31 10.78 24.15 -11.33
N ILE A 32 10.20 23.19 -10.60
CA ILE A 32 10.65 22.81 -9.26
C ILE A 32 12.09 22.22 -9.33
N LYS A 33 12.49 21.56 -10.41
CA LYS A 33 13.86 21.04 -10.60
C LYS A 33 14.91 22.12 -10.89
N GLN A 34 14.57 23.25 -11.51
CA GLN A 34 15.54 24.26 -11.94
C GLN A 34 16.00 25.25 -10.85
N VAL A 35 15.28 25.36 -9.73
CA VAL A 35 15.45 26.47 -8.76
C VAL A 35 16.41 26.16 -7.60
N TYR A 36 16.82 24.91 -7.39
CA TYR A 36 17.56 24.52 -6.18
C TYR A 36 19.08 24.40 -6.39
N GLN A 37 19.86 25.07 -5.53
CA GLN A 37 21.28 24.72 -5.34
C GLN A 37 21.38 23.26 -4.89
N ASP A 38 22.39 22.52 -5.35
CA ASP A 38 22.61 21.08 -5.07
C ASP A 38 23.04 20.77 -3.62
N THR A 39 22.43 21.44 -2.64
CA THR A 39 22.63 21.12 -1.22
C THR A 39 21.72 19.97 -0.81
N PRO A 40 22.13 19.14 0.18
CA PRO A 40 21.27 18.05 0.68
C PRO A 40 19.90 18.53 1.15
N LEU A 41 19.83 19.71 1.78
CA LEU A 41 18.58 20.31 2.25
C LEU A 41 17.64 20.67 1.10
N ALA A 42 18.17 21.31 0.06
CA ALA A 42 17.41 21.73 -1.10
C ALA A 42 16.88 20.54 -1.90
N LEU A 43 17.72 19.52 -2.12
CA LEU A 43 17.32 18.28 -2.79
C LEU A 43 16.27 17.51 -1.98
N THR A 44 16.41 17.47 -0.65
CA THR A 44 15.41 16.83 0.22
C THR A 44 14.06 17.54 0.14
N ARG A 45 14.03 18.88 0.14
CA ARG A 45 12.79 19.66 -0.01
C ARG A 45 12.12 19.40 -1.36
N LEU A 46 12.89 19.46 -2.44
CA LEU A 46 12.44 19.10 -3.78
C LEU A 46 11.79 17.71 -3.80
N MET A 47 12.45 16.70 -3.20
CA MET A 47 11.91 15.34 -3.14
C MET A 47 10.59 15.25 -2.36
N LEU A 48 10.47 15.98 -1.23
CA LEU A 48 9.23 16.04 -0.47
C LEU A 48 8.10 16.68 -1.28
N ASP A 49 8.38 17.81 -1.94
CA ASP A 49 7.39 18.51 -2.77
C ASP A 49 6.89 17.60 -3.91
N LEU A 50 7.79 16.86 -4.56
CA LEU A 50 7.45 15.88 -5.59
C LEU A 50 6.57 14.73 -5.05
N HIS A 51 6.92 14.17 -3.90
CA HIS A 51 6.11 13.12 -3.24
C HIS A 51 4.73 13.65 -2.86
N LEU A 52 4.64 14.80 -2.19
CA LEU A 52 3.37 15.39 -1.77
C LEU A 52 2.48 15.69 -2.97
N SER A 53 3.04 16.31 -4.02
CA SER A 53 2.33 16.55 -5.28
C SER A 53 1.85 15.27 -5.95
N TYR A 54 2.66 14.20 -5.92
CA TYR A 54 2.24 12.88 -6.43
C TYR A 54 1.04 12.33 -5.65
N PHE A 55 1.10 12.34 -4.32
CA PHE A 55 0.06 11.74 -3.48
C PHE A 55 -1.25 12.54 -3.54
N GLU A 56 -1.18 13.86 -3.56
CA GLU A 56 -2.35 14.73 -3.76
C GLU A 56 -3.04 14.46 -5.10
N ARG A 57 -2.27 14.36 -6.19
CA ARG A 57 -2.81 14.04 -7.53
C ARG A 57 -3.50 12.68 -7.60
N ASN A 58 -3.10 11.74 -6.75
CA ASN A 58 -3.66 10.38 -6.67
C ASN A 58 -4.70 10.23 -5.54
N ALA A 59 -5.16 11.33 -4.95
CA ALA A 59 -6.14 11.35 -3.86
C ALA A 59 -5.76 10.47 -2.65
N VAL A 60 -4.46 10.33 -2.39
CA VAL A 60 -3.93 9.66 -1.20
C VAL A 60 -3.82 10.72 -0.10
N LYS A 61 -4.58 10.57 0.98
CA LYS A 61 -4.61 11.57 2.05
C LYS A 61 -3.34 11.45 2.90
N PHE A 62 -2.52 12.48 2.88
CA PHE A 62 -1.33 12.58 3.70
C PHE A 62 -1.69 12.94 5.16
N LEU A 63 -0.99 12.36 6.14
CA LEU A 63 -1.18 12.62 7.58
C LEU A 63 -0.05 13.44 8.16
N ASP A 64 1.16 12.89 8.15
CA ASP A 64 2.35 13.47 8.75
C ASP A 64 3.62 13.05 8.00
N VAL A 65 4.67 13.86 8.14
CA VAL A 65 6.02 13.52 7.70
C VAL A 65 6.98 13.81 8.84
N ARG A 66 7.93 12.90 9.05
CA ARG A 66 9.03 13.07 9.98
C ARG A 66 10.32 12.86 9.24
N ILE A 67 11.22 13.81 9.38
CA ILE A 67 12.52 13.81 8.70
C ILE A 67 13.56 13.60 9.79
N SER A 68 14.36 12.55 9.64
CA SER A 68 15.45 12.26 10.55
C SER A 68 16.71 13.05 10.14
N PRO A 69 17.70 13.17 11.04
CA PRO A 69 18.97 13.81 10.70
C PRO A 69 19.64 13.18 9.46
N LEU A 70 20.26 14.04 8.65
CA LEU A 70 21.04 13.66 7.48
C LEU A 70 22.17 12.71 7.87
N ILE A 71 22.26 11.59 7.17
CA ILE A 71 23.38 10.64 7.25
C ILE A 71 24.33 10.95 6.09
N ARG A 72 25.60 11.22 6.39
CA ARG A 72 26.62 11.49 5.37
C ARG A 72 27.59 10.31 5.27
N ALA A 73 27.77 9.80 4.07
CA ALA A 73 28.84 8.88 3.72
C ALA A 73 29.90 9.61 2.89
N GLU A 74 30.99 8.92 2.54
CA GLU A 74 32.12 9.51 1.81
C GLU A 74 31.73 10.04 0.42
N ASN A 75 30.79 9.39 -0.26
CA ASN A 75 30.40 9.68 -1.65
C ASN A 75 28.90 9.93 -1.86
N HIS A 76 28.08 9.86 -0.81
CA HIS A 76 26.64 10.10 -0.90
C HIS A 76 26.08 10.56 0.45
N PHE A 77 24.82 10.99 0.44
CA PHE A 77 24.06 11.23 1.65
C PHE A 77 22.72 10.52 1.61
N GLU A 78 22.19 10.23 2.79
CA GLU A 78 20.86 9.67 2.98
C GLU A 78 20.06 10.51 3.96
N VAL A 79 18.78 10.70 3.67
CA VAL A 79 17.83 11.31 4.60
C VAL A 79 16.71 10.29 4.87
N PRO A 80 16.65 9.73 6.09
CA PRO A 80 15.53 8.88 6.48
C PRO A 80 14.28 9.72 6.68
N VAL A 81 13.19 9.30 6.06
CA VAL A 81 11.89 9.98 6.09
C VAL A 81 10.81 8.96 6.44
N GLU A 82 9.96 9.32 7.38
CA GLU A 82 8.74 8.59 7.70
C GLU A 82 7.55 9.39 7.18
N MET A 83 6.68 8.76 6.40
CA MET A 83 5.46 9.37 5.84
C MET A 83 4.23 8.58 6.26
N GLY A 84 3.24 9.27 6.80
CA GLY A 84 1.94 8.73 7.19
C GLY A 84 0.85 9.06 6.17
N PHE A 85 -0.02 8.09 5.93
CA PHE A 85 -1.13 8.19 4.98
C PHE A 85 -2.42 7.61 5.57
N VAL A 86 -3.55 8.20 5.19
CA VAL A 86 -4.88 7.55 5.23
C VAL A 86 -5.28 7.21 3.81
N LEU A 87 -5.59 5.95 3.58
CA LEU A 87 -5.89 5.45 2.25
C LEU A 87 -6.84 4.26 2.30
N THR A 88 -7.40 3.89 1.16
CA THR A 88 -8.12 2.62 0.96
C THR A 88 -7.20 1.54 0.41
N GLU A 89 -7.57 0.26 0.53
CA GLU A 89 -6.71 -0.87 0.14
C GLU A 89 -6.19 -0.80 -1.31
N ASN A 90 -7.02 -0.36 -2.25
CA ASN A 90 -6.66 -0.17 -3.65
C ASN A 90 -5.62 0.94 -3.89
N GLN A 91 -5.40 1.83 -2.93
CA GLN A 91 -4.43 2.92 -3.04
C GLN A 91 -3.03 2.52 -2.55
N ILE A 92 -2.88 1.41 -1.80
CA ILE A 92 -1.55 0.96 -1.31
C ILE A 92 -0.54 0.81 -2.46
N PRO A 93 -0.86 0.11 -3.58
CA PRO A 93 0.10 -0.05 -4.67
C PRO A 93 0.42 1.26 -5.39
N LEU A 94 -0.50 2.22 -5.40
CA LEU A 94 -0.27 3.56 -5.96
C LEU A 94 0.68 4.36 -5.08
N SER A 95 0.48 4.30 -3.76
CA SER A 95 1.36 4.96 -2.81
C SER A 95 2.78 4.42 -2.87
N LEU A 96 2.95 3.09 -2.97
CA LEU A 96 4.29 2.48 -3.11
C LEU A 96 4.97 2.86 -4.42
N ARG A 97 4.23 2.85 -5.55
CA ARG A 97 4.73 3.34 -6.84
C ARG A 97 5.11 4.81 -6.81
N GLY A 98 4.40 5.62 -6.02
CA GLY A 98 4.74 7.02 -5.83
C GLY A 98 6.18 7.21 -5.37
N PHE A 99 6.72 6.33 -4.51
CA PHE A 99 8.12 6.44 -4.08
C PHE A 99 9.12 6.25 -5.24
N GLU A 100 8.83 5.35 -6.18
CA GLU A 100 9.63 5.16 -7.39
C GLU A 100 9.42 6.32 -8.39
N GLU A 101 8.17 6.63 -8.73
CA GLU A 101 7.83 7.55 -9.82
C GLU A 101 8.11 9.03 -9.50
N SER A 102 8.13 9.39 -8.22
CA SER A 102 8.55 10.73 -7.79
C SER A 102 10.01 10.81 -7.36
N SER A 103 10.76 9.69 -7.48
CA SER A 103 12.22 9.75 -7.51
C SER A 103 12.68 10.45 -8.79
N GLY A 104 13.70 11.31 -8.72
CA GLY A 104 14.11 12.09 -9.88
C GLY A 104 15.46 12.78 -9.74
N GLY A 105 16.20 12.79 -10.85
CA GLY A 105 17.42 13.57 -11.05
C GLY A 105 18.60 13.12 -10.18
N LYS A 106 18.63 13.56 -8.92
CA LYS A 106 19.78 13.48 -8.00
C LYS A 106 19.48 12.74 -6.71
N LEU A 107 18.26 12.25 -6.54
CA LEU A 107 17.84 11.48 -5.37
C LEU A 107 16.94 10.32 -5.77
N THR A 108 17.12 9.19 -5.10
CA THR A 108 16.25 8.02 -5.16
C THR A 108 15.53 7.87 -3.82
N SER A 109 14.23 7.62 -3.85
CA SER A 109 13.40 7.42 -2.66
C SER A 109 13.05 5.95 -2.53
N THR A 110 13.62 5.26 -1.54
CA THR A 110 13.46 3.81 -1.38
C THR A 110 12.70 3.47 -0.11
N PRO A 111 11.47 2.92 -0.19
CA PRO A 111 10.76 2.38 0.96
C PRO A 111 11.55 1.22 1.58
N ARG A 112 11.78 1.30 2.89
CA ARG A 112 12.50 0.29 3.67
C ARG A 112 11.56 -0.52 4.54
N ALA A 113 10.64 0.15 5.23
CA ALA A 113 9.68 -0.49 6.12
C ALA A 113 8.30 0.13 5.94
N ILE A 114 7.27 -0.65 6.25
CA ILE A 114 5.88 -0.24 6.13
C ILE A 114 5.04 -0.86 7.24
N THR A 115 4.15 -0.07 7.81
CA THR A 115 3.12 -0.54 8.74
C THR A 115 1.77 -0.08 8.24
N ILE A 116 0.82 -1.00 8.14
CA ILE A 116 -0.57 -0.74 7.75
C ILE A 116 -1.48 -1.23 8.86
N SER A 117 -2.42 -0.41 9.28
CA SER A 117 -3.46 -0.76 10.25
C SER A 117 -4.82 -0.36 9.74
N VAL A 118 -5.82 -1.21 9.99
CA VAL A 118 -7.23 -0.87 9.74
C VAL A 118 -7.68 0.18 10.74
N SER A 119 -8.21 1.29 10.24
CA SER A 119 -8.83 2.35 11.02
C SER A 119 -10.24 1.94 11.48
N ALA A 120 -10.74 2.59 12.52
CA ALA A 120 -12.14 2.50 12.93
C ALA A 120 -13.09 3.21 11.94
N GLU A 121 -12.55 4.09 11.09
CA GLU A 121 -13.31 4.83 10.09
C GLU A 121 -13.45 4.03 8.79
N SER A 122 -14.51 4.30 8.04
CA SER A 122 -14.77 3.68 6.75
C SER A 122 -15.13 4.73 5.71
N ALA A 123 -14.74 4.48 4.47
CA ALA A 123 -15.18 5.25 3.32
C ALA A 123 -16.70 5.09 3.10
N PRO A 124 -17.35 5.99 2.34
CA PRO A 124 -18.79 5.92 2.09
C PRO A 124 -19.26 4.62 1.43
N ASP A 125 -18.37 3.92 0.71
CA ASP A 125 -18.64 2.62 0.09
C ASP A 125 -18.54 1.43 1.08
N GLY A 126 -18.22 1.72 2.35
CA GLY A 126 -18.08 0.73 3.42
C GLY A 126 -16.71 0.05 3.48
N GLN A 127 -15.74 0.44 2.65
CA GLN A 127 -14.37 -0.04 2.80
C GLN A 127 -13.71 0.62 4.02
N PRO A 128 -12.91 -0.13 4.81
CA PRO A 128 -12.18 0.48 5.90
C PRO A 128 -11.13 1.45 5.35
N PHE A 129 -10.96 2.58 6.04
CA PHE A 129 -9.73 3.35 5.87
C PHE A 129 -8.58 2.61 6.52
N LEU A 130 -7.40 2.76 5.93
CA LEU A 130 -6.15 2.21 6.42
C LEU A 130 -5.23 3.35 6.78
N THR A 131 -4.58 3.24 7.93
CA THR A 131 -3.43 4.09 8.28
C THR A 131 -2.17 3.36 7.85
N MET A 132 -1.43 3.96 6.93
CA MET A 132 -0.18 3.43 6.41
C MET A 132 0.98 4.36 6.79
N MET A 133 1.99 3.83 7.45
CA MET A 133 3.27 4.50 7.71
C MET A 133 4.34 3.86 6.86
N VAL A 134 5.07 4.67 6.08
CA VAL A 134 6.18 4.22 5.25
C VAL A 134 7.45 4.88 5.76
N ASN A 135 8.46 4.08 6.11
CA ASN A 135 9.82 4.54 6.34
C ASN A 135 10.60 4.37 5.05
N ALA A 136 11.07 5.47 4.48
CA ALA A 136 11.82 5.55 3.23
C ALA A 136 13.14 6.27 3.44
N HIS A 137 14.12 5.98 2.59
CA HIS A 137 15.38 6.72 2.54
C HIS A 137 15.44 7.50 1.23
N PHE A 138 15.72 8.80 1.33
CA PHE A 138 16.12 9.59 0.16
C PHE A 138 17.64 9.54 0.05
N SER A 139 18.16 8.91 -1.00
CA SER A 139 19.60 8.72 -1.21
C SER A 139 20.08 9.47 -2.43
N SER A 140 21.23 10.16 -2.33
CA SER A 140 21.88 10.79 -3.49
C SER A 140 22.64 9.81 -4.37
N ASN A 141 22.71 8.55 -3.98
CA ASN A 141 23.31 7.50 -4.77
C ASN A 141 22.28 6.94 -5.77
N THR A 142 22.05 7.67 -6.86
CA THR A 142 21.06 7.30 -7.89
C THR A 142 21.41 6.03 -8.68
N GLY A 143 22.58 5.42 -8.43
CA GLY A 143 23.02 4.18 -9.05
C GLY A 143 22.65 2.90 -8.29
N SER A 144 22.04 2.98 -7.10
CA SER A 144 21.52 1.78 -6.42
C SER A 144 20.19 1.33 -7.03
N ASP A 145 20.11 0.07 -7.46
CA ASP A 145 18.86 -0.53 -7.95
C ASP A 145 17.72 -0.30 -6.94
N TYR A 146 16.61 0.27 -7.41
CA TYR A 146 15.41 0.44 -6.59
C TYR A 146 14.86 -0.94 -6.19
N ASP A 147 14.72 -1.16 -4.88
CA ASP A 147 14.20 -2.42 -4.36
C ASP A 147 12.67 -2.44 -4.37
N ASN A 148 12.09 -3.04 -5.42
CA ASN A 148 10.65 -3.19 -5.59
C ASN A 148 10.04 -4.41 -4.86
N SER A 149 10.78 -5.06 -3.95
CA SER A 149 10.28 -6.23 -3.20
C SER A 149 8.99 -5.93 -2.42
N LEU A 150 8.90 -4.75 -1.78
CA LEU A 150 7.71 -4.35 -1.03
C LEU A 150 6.50 -4.20 -1.96
N GLN A 151 6.65 -3.55 -3.10
CA GLN A 151 5.57 -3.41 -4.07
C GLN A 151 5.09 -4.79 -4.54
N LYS A 152 6.01 -5.68 -4.92
CA LYS A 152 5.69 -7.06 -5.34
C LYS A 152 4.98 -7.86 -4.25
N ALA A 153 5.43 -7.73 -3.00
CA ALA A 153 4.80 -8.38 -1.85
C ALA A 153 3.36 -7.90 -1.67
N PHE A 154 3.08 -6.61 -1.83
CA PHE A 154 1.71 -6.09 -1.75
C PHE A 154 0.82 -6.51 -2.93
N GLU A 155 1.37 -6.55 -4.14
CA GLU A 155 0.66 -7.08 -5.31
C GLU A 155 0.33 -8.57 -5.16
N ALA A 156 1.22 -9.35 -4.55
CA ALA A 156 0.97 -10.74 -4.20
C ALA A 156 -0.08 -10.88 -3.08
N PHE A 157 0.08 -10.10 -2.01
CA PHE A 157 -0.83 -10.07 -0.86
C PHE A 157 -2.28 -9.77 -1.29
N SER A 158 -2.48 -8.74 -2.10
CA SER A 158 -3.82 -8.28 -2.54
C SER A 158 -4.56 -9.29 -3.43
N LYS A 159 -3.86 -10.31 -3.96
CA LYS A 159 -4.48 -11.43 -4.69
C LYS A 159 -5.01 -12.53 -3.76
N VAL A 160 -4.45 -12.61 -2.56
CA VAL A 160 -4.68 -13.72 -1.61
C VAL A 160 -5.58 -13.31 -0.45
N THR A 161 -5.50 -12.07 0.00
CA THR A 161 -6.24 -11.59 1.17
C THR A 161 -6.57 -10.10 1.03
N THR A 162 -7.21 -9.54 2.06
CA THR A 162 -7.72 -8.17 2.07
C THR A 162 -7.67 -7.58 3.47
N PHE A 163 -7.79 -6.26 3.58
CA PHE A 163 -8.02 -5.59 4.86
C PHE A 163 -9.52 -5.44 5.20
N SER A 164 -10.40 -5.71 4.24
CA SER A 164 -11.84 -5.59 4.42
C SER A 164 -12.44 -6.78 5.17
N PRO A 165 -13.22 -6.58 6.25
CA PRO A 165 -13.85 -7.67 6.98
C PRO A 165 -14.72 -8.57 6.07
N ARG A 166 -14.54 -9.89 6.17
CA ARG A 166 -15.29 -10.88 5.36
C ARG A 166 -16.48 -11.52 6.09
N ILE A 167 -16.80 -11.04 7.29
CA ILE A 167 -17.79 -11.67 8.19
C ILE A 167 -19.21 -11.68 7.62
N LYS A 168 -19.66 -10.60 6.96
CA LYS A 168 -21.03 -10.50 6.40
C LYS A 168 -21.25 -11.43 5.21
N LYS A 169 -20.21 -11.73 4.42
CA LYS A 169 -20.27 -12.72 3.32
C LYS A 169 -20.35 -14.15 3.85
N ALA A 170 -19.67 -14.44 4.97
CA ALA A 170 -19.70 -15.75 5.60
C ALA A 170 -21.04 -16.04 6.31
N VAL A 171 -21.65 -15.03 6.95
CA VAL A 171 -22.95 -15.15 7.67
C VAL A 171 -24.17 -15.23 6.74
N LEU A 172 -24.06 -14.85 5.47
CA LEU A 172 -25.09 -15.12 4.44
C LEU A 172 -24.94 -16.52 3.80
N SER A 173 -23.80 -17.19 4.00
CA SER A 173 -23.53 -18.56 3.53
C SER A 173 -23.89 -19.74 4.49
N PRO A 174 -24.51 -19.62 5.68
CA PRO A 174 -24.72 -20.77 6.57
C PRO A 174 -25.82 -21.77 6.13
N GLN A 175 -26.64 -21.46 5.11
CA GLN A 175 -27.84 -22.27 4.81
C GLN A 175 -28.00 -22.78 3.37
N ASN A 176 -27.09 -22.50 2.43
CA ASN A 176 -27.09 -23.18 1.14
C ASN A 176 -26.00 -24.26 1.08
N LYS A 177 -26.21 -25.34 1.83
CA LYS A 177 -25.51 -26.64 1.61
C LYS A 177 -25.79 -27.25 0.21
N LYS A 178 -26.52 -26.57 -0.68
CA LYS A 178 -26.81 -27.01 -2.05
C LYS A 178 -25.94 -26.35 -3.13
N ASP A 179 -25.29 -25.22 -2.84
CA ASP A 179 -24.34 -24.62 -3.78
C ASP A 179 -22.93 -24.86 -3.26
N GLY A 180 -22.27 -25.89 -3.80
CA GLY A 180 -20.97 -26.42 -3.38
C GLY A 180 -19.78 -25.49 -3.62
N ASN A 181 -19.91 -24.18 -3.37
CA ASN A 181 -18.76 -23.27 -3.36
C ASN A 181 -18.03 -23.39 -2.02
N PRO A 182 -16.82 -23.99 -1.99
CA PRO A 182 -16.06 -24.10 -0.76
C PRO A 182 -15.71 -22.71 -0.23
N VAL A 183 -15.78 -22.53 1.10
CA VAL A 183 -15.22 -21.33 1.75
C VAL A 183 -13.74 -21.25 1.39
N THR A 184 -13.36 -20.25 0.61
CA THR A 184 -11.99 -19.97 0.18
C THR A 184 -11.37 -18.87 1.05
N VAL A 185 -10.04 -18.76 1.06
CA VAL A 185 -9.28 -17.71 1.78
C VAL A 185 -9.86 -16.32 1.53
N ASN A 186 -10.14 -15.99 0.25
CA ASN A 186 -10.68 -14.70 -0.18
C ASN A 186 -12.03 -14.32 0.44
N ASN A 187 -12.77 -15.30 0.95
CA ASN A 187 -14.13 -15.15 1.47
C ASN A 187 -14.26 -15.40 2.98
N GLY A 188 -13.18 -15.69 3.70
CA GLY A 188 -13.28 -16.02 5.13
C GLY A 188 -12.11 -15.59 6.00
N SER A 189 -11.03 -15.05 5.45
CA SER A 189 -9.95 -14.42 6.23
C SER A 189 -9.70 -12.98 5.77
N TRP A 190 -9.27 -12.13 6.70
CA TRP A 190 -8.85 -10.75 6.43
C TRP A 190 -7.79 -10.31 7.43
N ILE A 191 -7.05 -9.27 7.08
CA ILE A 191 -5.95 -8.70 7.85
C ILE A 191 -6.39 -7.39 8.48
N THR A 192 -5.93 -7.11 9.69
CA THR A 192 -6.16 -5.84 10.39
C THR A 192 -4.88 -5.06 10.64
N ASN A 193 -3.74 -5.73 10.65
CA ASN A 193 -2.43 -5.10 10.72
C ASN A 193 -1.44 -5.86 9.86
N MET A 194 -0.61 -5.13 9.13
CA MET A 194 0.54 -5.64 8.40
C MET A 194 1.74 -4.78 8.72
N ARG A 195 2.86 -5.41 9.07
CA ARG A 195 4.14 -4.75 9.26
C ARG A 195 5.19 -5.47 8.44
N VAL A 196 5.99 -4.73 7.69
CA VAL A 196 7.21 -5.22 7.07
C VAL A 196 8.36 -4.33 7.52
N ASP A 197 9.34 -4.92 8.16
CA ASP A 197 10.54 -4.24 8.65
C ASP A 197 11.60 -4.07 7.55
N SER A 198 12.61 -3.24 7.81
CA SER A 198 13.70 -2.96 6.85
C SER A 198 14.55 -4.20 6.52
N ASP A 199 14.58 -5.18 7.41
CA ASP A 199 15.22 -6.49 7.22
C ASP A 199 14.28 -7.53 6.56
N LYS A 200 13.17 -7.06 5.98
CA LYS A 200 12.17 -7.85 5.26
C LYS A 200 11.35 -8.80 6.12
N ARG A 201 11.46 -8.76 7.44
CA ARG A 201 10.56 -9.53 8.32
C ARG A 201 9.15 -8.96 8.22
N MET A 202 8.19 -9.85 7.98
CA MET A 202 6.77 -9.55 7.90
C MET A 202 6.05 -10.07 9.13
N GLN A 203 5.10 -9.28 9.62
CA GLN A 203 4.12 -9.66 10.62
C GLN A 203 2.72 -9.29 10.14
N LEU A 204 1.78 -10.24 10.21
CA LEU A 204 0.38 -10.03 9.86
C LEU A 204 -0.49 -10.40 11.04
N THR A 205 -1.40 -9.51 11.45
CA THR A 205 -2.48 -9.86 12.38
C THR A 205 -3.80 -9.79 11.64
N GLY A 206 -4.62 -10.82 11.82
CA GLY A 206 -5.91 -10.90 11.13
C GLY A 206 -6.92 -11.78 11.85
N TYR A 207 -8.02 -11.98 11.15
CA TYR A 207 -9.12 -12.83 11.58
C TYR A 207 -9.51 -13.79 10.46
N ALA A 208 -9.95 -14.98 10.87
CA ALA A 208 -10.55 -15.97 9.99
C ALA A 208 -11.85 -16.49 10.61
N THR A 209 -12.84 -16.82 9.79
CA THR A 209 -14.09 -17.42 10.28
C THR A 209 -13.89 -18.85 10.79
N GLU A 210 -12.88 -19.56 10.29
CA GLU A 210 -12.55 -20.92 10.67
C GLU A 210 -11.03 -21.13 10.71
N ALA A 211 -10.55 -21.97 11.64
CA ALA A 211 -9.12 -22.24 11.81
C ALA A 211 -8.45 -22.80 10.54
N ARG A 212 -9.16 -23.63 9.75
CA ARG A 212 -8.63 -24.19 8.50
C ARG A 212 -8.25 -23.13 7.46
N LEU A 213 -8.92 -21.98 7.49
CA LEU A 213 -8.65 -20.89 6.55
C LEU A 213 -7.32 -20.20 6.84
N VAL A 214 -6.85 -20.22 8.09
CA VAL A 214 -5.54 -19.68 8.47
C VAL A 214 -4.42 -20.50 7.82
N ASN A 215 -4.53 -21.83 7.88
CA ASN A 215 -3.57 -22.72 7.21
C ASN A 215 -3.61 -22.58 5.68
N GLN A 216 -4.81 -22.39 5.12
CA GLN A 216 -4.96 -22.16 3.68
C GLN A 216 -4.37 -20.82 3.27
N LEU A 217 -4.57 -19.76 4.05
CA LEU A 217 -3.98 -18.44 3.85
C LEU A 217 -2.45 -18.52 3.78
N CYS A 218 -1.82 -19.23 4.73
CA CYS A 218 -0.35 -19.40 4.73
C CYS A 218 0.13 -20.04 3.41
N ARG A 219 -0.50 -21.14 2.98
CA ARG A 219 -0.15 -21.83 1.74
C ARG A 219 -0.36 -20.97 0.50
N GLU A 220 -1.44 -20.20 0.44
CA GLU A 220 -1.70 -19.32 -0.70
C GLU A 220 -0.70 -18.16 -0.76
N LEU A 221 -0.30 -17.61 0.39
CA LEU A 221 0.74 -16.59 0.44
C LEU A 221 2.11 -17.17 0.02
N GLU A 222 2.50 -18.37 0.48
CA GLU A 222 3.74 -19.04 0.07
C GLU A 222 3.78 -19.29 -1.45
N LYS A 223 2.67 -19.74 -2.04
CA LYS A 223 2.56 -19.98 -3.49
C LYS A 223 2.81 -18.74 -4.34
N THR A 224 2.69 -17.54 -3.78
CA THR A 224 2.97 -16.31 -4.54
C THR A 224 4.46 -16.12 -4.83
N GLY A 225 5.35 -16.80 -4.08
CA GLY A 225 6.80 -16.63 -4.18
C GLY A 225 7.31 -15.27 -3.68
N ALA A 226 6.43 -14.35 -3.28
CA ALA A 226 6.81 -13.04 -2.76
C ALA A 226 7.19 -13.07 -1.27
N PHE A 227 6.91 -14.18 -0.59
CA PHE A 227 7.18 -14.38 0.81
C PHE A 227 7.95 -15.69 1.02
N SER A 228 9.08 -15.62 1.73
CA SER A 228 9.80 -16.77 2.25
C SER A 228 9.33 -17.08 3.68
N ASP A 229 9.25 -18.38 3.99
CA ASP A 229 8.95 -18.93 5.32
C ASP A 229 7.75 -18.25 6.02
N ILE A 230 6.53 -18.66 5.70
CA ILE A 230 5.34 -18.15 6.42
C ILE A 230 4.97 -19.14 7.52
N TRP A 231 4.88 -18.66 8.77
CA TRP A 231 4.42 -19.49 9.87
C TRP A 231 3.38 -18.79 10.74
N LEU A 232 2.53 -19.62 11.34
CA LEU A 232 1.55 -19.20 12.32
C LEU A 232 2.23 -19.04 13.68
N SER A 233 2.27 -17.81 14.18
CA SER A 233 2.85 -17.51 15.50
C SER A 233 1.82 -17.67 16.62
N SER A 234 0.56 -17.29 16.39
CA SER A 234 -0.50 -17.37 17.39
C SER A 234 -1.86 -17.58 16.71
N MET A 235 -2.75 -18.30 17.38
CA MET A 235 -4.16 -18.42 16.98
C MET A 235 -5.06 -18.58 18.19
N THR A 236 -6.05 -17.70 18.33
CA THR A 236 -6.96 -17.66 19.48
C THR A 236 -8.40 -17.45 19.03
N ARG A 237 -9.36 -17.98 19.80
CA ARG A 237 -10.78 -17.68 19.57
C ARG A 237 -11.07 -16.26 20.01
N ASN A 238 -11.84 -15.54 19.20
CA ASN A 238 -12.25 -14.18 19.47
C ASN A 238 -13.69 -13.96 18.98
N VAL A 239 -14.26 -12.81 19.27
CA VAL A 239 -15.57 -12.37 18.79
C VAL A 239 -15.39 -11.07 18.02
N TYR A 240 -15.76 -11.08 16.74
CA TYR A 240 -15.75 -9.90 15.88
C TYR A 240 -17.19 -9.61 15.46
N GLU A 241 -17.70 -8.40 15.69
CA GLU A 241 -19.10 -8.03 15.40
C GLU A 241 -20.13 -9.08 15.90
N LYS A 242 -19.95 -9.59 17.13
CA LYS A 242 -20.79 -10.64 17.76
C LYS A 242 -20.74 -12.03 17.09
N GLN A 243 -19.82 -12.25 16.15
CA GLN A 243 -19.61 -13.54 15.49
C GLN A 243 -18.31 -14.19 16.00
N PRO A 244 -18.31 -15.51 16.25
CA PRO A 244 -17.09 -16.21 16.64
C PRO A 244 -16.11 -16.26 15.47
N VAL A 245 -14.86 -15.90 15.72
CA VAL A 245 -13.77 -15.90 14.74
C VAL A 245 -12.48 -16.42 15.38
N MET A 246 -11.52 -16.79 14.54
CA MET A 246 -10.14 -17.08 14.93
C MET A 246 -9.31 -15.84 14.67
N ARG A 247 -8.81 -15.19 15.72
CA ARG A 247 -7.74 -14.19 15.59
C ARG A 247 -6.43 -14.96 15.38
N PHE A 248 -5.62 -14.52 14.44
CA PHE A 248 -4.31 -15.13 14.17
C PHE A 248 -3.23 -14.07 14.00
N ASP A 249 -2.00 -14.48 14.27
CA ASP A 249 -0.79 -13.72 13.97
C ASP A 249 0.14 -14.59 13.11
N LEU A 250 0.48 -14.12 11.91
CA LEU A 250 1.45 -14.75 11.03
C LEU A 250 2.77 -13.97 11.08
N GLN A 251 3.86 -14.70 10.90
CA GLN A 251 5.17 -14.13 10.68
C GLN A 251 5.74 -14.74 9.40
N GLY A 252 6.61 -14.00 8.75
CA GLY A 252 7.40 -14.51 7.64
C GLY A 252 8.41 -13.49 7.15
N GLN A 253 8.87 -13.65 5.92
CA GLN A 253 9.85 -12.75 5.32
C GLN A 253 9.47 -12.44 3.87
N VAL A 254 9.75 -11.21 3.43
CA VAL A 254 9.56 -10.80 2.02
C VAL A 254 10.79 -11.21 1.22
N THR A 255 10.57 -11.91 0.11
CA THR A 255 11.64 -12.31 -0.82
C THR A 255 12.26 -11.08 -1.48
N SER A 256 13.58 -11.02 -1.57
CA SER A 256 14.27 -9.88 -2.18
C SER A 256 14.16 -9.92 -3.70
N ALA A 257 14.07 -8.75 -4.36
CA ALA A 257 13.94 -8.68 -5.82
C ALA A 257 15.14 -9.30 -6.57
N LEU A 258 16.32 -9.40 -5.91
CA LEU A 258 17.55 -9.96 -6.45
C LEU A 258 17.58 -11.50 -6.50
N GLU A 259 16.74 -12.19 -5.72
CA GLU A 259 16.72 -13.66 -5.67
C GLU A 259 16.01 -14.29 -6.88
N ASN A 260 15.24 -13.50 -7.65
CA ASN A 260 14.51 -13.97 -8.84
C ASN A 260 15.36 -14.06 -10.12
N LYS A 261 16.69 -13.85 -10.06
CA LYS A 261 17.60 -13.95 -11.22
C LYS A 261 18.28 -15.32 -11.39
N SER A 262 17.94 -16.32 -10.59
CA SER A 262 18.46 -17.68 -10.72
C SER A 262 17.33 -18.69 -10.83
N ASN A 263 16.86 -18.93 -12.05
CA ASN A 263 16.36 -20.21 -12.56
C ASN A 263 16.37 -20.18 -14.10
#